data_AF-A0AAV5LFW7-F1
#
_entry.id   AF-A0AAV5LFW7-F1
#
_cell.length_a   1.000
_cell.length_b   1.000
_cell.length_c   1.000
_cell.angle_alpha   90.00
_cell.angle_beta   90.00
_cell.angle_gamma   90.00
#
_symmetry.space_group_name_H-M   'P 1'
#
loop_
_entity.id
_entity.type
_entity.pdbx_description
1 polymer ?
#
loop_
_entity_poly.entity_id
_entity_poly.type
_entity_poly.pdbx_seq_one_letter_code
_entity_poly.pdbx_strand_id
1 'polypeptide(L)'
;MFIWPLQILILADESVEDSAIQADSRSLATLLLIRDIQAKRLPYGDAMVTTGHRGSLSQGSWIGDMQEASDKSVIISEILDPRTKNLLAMSKISDYVLSNELVSMALAMVAEDRQINDVLEELFAEEGNELQIRQADLYLDKGEELSFYEILLRARQRREIVIGYRLADAERAIINPPAKSERRRWSLKDVFVVIAVKE
;
A
#
# COMPACT_ATOMS: atom_id res chain seq x y z
N MET A 1 13.91 -9.18 -15.31
CA MET A 1 14.32 -7.99 -14.56
C MET A 1 13.15 -7.59 -13.71
N PHE A 2 13.21 -7.78 -12.38
CA PHE A 2 12.11 -7.41 -11.49
C PHE A 2 12.09 -5.89 -11.38
N ILE A 3 11.09 -5.26 -11.98
CA ILE A 3 10.83 -3.84 -11.82
C ILE A 3 10.13 -3.71 -10.47
N TRP A 4 10.89 -3.36 -9.44
CA TRP A 4 10.31 -2.97 -8.17
C TRP A 4 9.37 -1.79 -8.42
N PRO A 5 8.15 -1.79 -7.85
CA PRO A 5 7.25 -0.65 -7.99
C PRO A 5 7.95 0.58 -7.42
N LEU A 6 8.03 1.65 -8.22
CA LEU A 6 8.59 2.93 -7.80
C LEU A 6 7.77 3.47 -6.62
N GLN A 7 8.45 3.78 -5.52
CA GLN A 7 7.86 4.44 -4.36
C GLN A 7 8.43 5.85 -4.25
N ILE A 8 7.55 6.84 -4.07
CA ILE A 8 7.92 8.25 -3.93
C ILE A 8 7.43 8.72 -2.58
N LEU A 9 8.35 9.14 -1.72
CA LEU A 9 8.03 9.75 -0.43
C LEU A 9 8.25 11.27 -0.52
N ILE A 10 7.19 12.04 -0.28
CA ILE A 10 7.20 13.50 -0.21
C ILE A 10 7.14 13.87 1.26
N LEU A 11 8.27 14.31 1.79
CA LEU A 11 8.40 14.72 3.20
C LEU A 11 8.16 16.21 3.35
N ALA A 12 7.69 16.62 4.52
CA ALA A 12 7.73 18.01 4.91
C ALA A 12 9.19 18.51 4.92
N ASP A 13 9.42 19.70 4.39
CA ASP A 13 10.76 20.30 4.32
C ASP A 13 11.05 21.01 5.66
N GLU A 14 12.14 20.59 6.33
CA GLU A 14 12.61 21.12 7.62
C GLU A 14 12.67 22.66 7.64
N SER A 15 12.98 23.28 6.51
CA SER A 15 13.05 24.75 6.39
C SER A 15 11.69 25.48 6.54
N VAL A 16 10.57 24.76 6.48
CA VAL A 16 9.20 25.29 6.60
C VAL A 16 8.33 24.51 7.60
N GLU A 17 8.91 23.60 8.38
CA GLU A 17 8.18 22.78 9.36
C GLU A 17 7.50 23.61 10.46
N ASP A 18 8.03 24.80 10.79
CA ASP A 18 7.42 25.72 11.76
C ASP A 18 6.01 26.19 11.35
N SER A 19 5.65 26.05 10.07
CA SER A 19 4.30 26.32 9.57
C SER A 19 3.73 25.08 8.86
N ALA A 20 2.97 24.28 9.61
CA ALA A 20 2.27 23.10 9.09
C ALA A 20 1.49 23.38 7.79
N ILE A 21 0.82 24.53 7.70
CA ILE A 21 0.05 24.94 6.52
C ILE A 21 0.97 25.12 5.29
N GLN A 22 2.15 25.72 5.48
CA GLN A 22 3.10 25.96 4.39
C GLN A 22 3.78 24.67 3.94
N ALA A 23 4.17 23.80 4.88
CA ALA A 23 4.71 22.48 4.60
C ALA A 23 3.69 21.64 3.82
N ASP A 24 2.46 21.53 4.31
CA ASP A 24 1.37 20.79 3.65
C ASP A 24 1.11 21.30 2.22
N SER A 25 1.09 22.62 2.03
CA SER A 25 0.87 23.22 0.71
C SER A 25 1.95 22.82 -0.29
N ARG A 26 3.22 22.75 0.13
CA ARG A 26 4.35 22.33 -0.71
C ARG A 26 4.30 20.84 -1.01
N SER A 27 3.98 20.01 -0.02
CA SER A 27 3.84 18.56 -0.18
C SER A 27 2.73 18.23 -1.19
N LEU A 28 1.57 18.89 -1.06
CA LEU A 28 0.45 18.72 -2.00
C LEU A 28 0.75 19.26 -3.39
N ALA A 29 1.42 20.41 -3.51
CA ALA A 29 1.84 20.92 -4.81
C ALA A 29 2.75 19.92 -5.53
N THR A 30 3.72 19.34 -4.81
CA THR A 30 4.65 18.34 -5.34
C THR A 30 3.90 17.08 -5.78
N LEU A 31 2.97 16.59 -4.94
CA LEU A 31 2.14 15.44 -5.24
C LEU A 31 1.32 15.64 -6.52
N LEU A 32 0.65 16.79 -6.64
CA LEU A 32 -0.15 17.13 -7.81
C LEU A 32 0.71 17.28 -9.08
N LEU A 33 1.89 17.89 -8.98
CA LEU A 33 2.81 18.03 -10.12
C LEU A 33 3.31 16.65 -10.60
N ILE A 34 3.67 15.76 -9.69
CA ILE A 34 4.08 14.41 -10.05
C ILE A 34 2.94 13.67 -10.75
N ARG A 35 1.72 13.73 -10.19
CA ARG A 35 0.54 13.11 -10.81
C ARG A 35 0.21 13.71 -12.18
N ASP A 36 0.32 15.02 -12.34
CA ASP A 36 0.10 15.70 -13.63
C ASP A 36 1.17 15.31 -14.67
N ILE A 37 2.44 15.19 -14.26
CA ILE A 37 3.52 14.70 -15.13
C ILE A 37 3.28 13.25 -15.55
N GLN A 38 2.87 12.38 -14.63
CA GLN A 38 2.52 10.98 -14.92
C GLN A 38 1.35 10.92 -15.91
N ALA A 39 0.28 11.70 -15.65
CA ALA A 39 -0.90 11.80 -16.51
C ALA A 39 -0.59 12.32 -17.93
N LYS A 40 0.31 13.30 -18.06
CA LYS A 40 0.70 13.86 -19.36
C LYS A 40 1.69 13.00 -20.14
N ARG A 41 2.41 12.10 -19.48
CA ARG A 41 3.29 11.12 -20.15
C ARG A 41 2.55 9.89 -20.65
N LEU A 42 1.28 9.69 -20.27
CA LEU A 42 0.39 8.72 -20.90
C LEU A 42 0.07 9.18 -22.33
N PRO A 43 0.30 8.35 -23.36
CA PRO A 43 -0.17 8.69 -24.70
C PRO A 43 -1.70 8.80 -24.68
N TYR A 44 -2.18 10.01 -24.97
CA TYR A 44 -3.55 10.24 -25.43
C TYR A 44 -3.84 9.21 -26.53
N GLY A 45 -4.94 8.47 -26.35
CA GLY A 45 -5.18 7.19 -26.99
C GLY A 45 -4.81 7.10 -28.46
N ASP A 46 -4.34 5.90 -28.82
CA ASP A 46 -4.22 5.35 -30.16
C ASP A 46 -5.60 5.34 -30.84
N ALA A 47 -6.05 6.51 -31.27
CA ALA A 47 -7.16 6.70 -32.18
C ALA A 47 -6.58 6.86 -33.58
N MET A 48 -6.14 5.74 -34.16
CA MET A 48 -6.41 5.33 -35.55
C MET A 48 -5.43 4.23 -35.97
N VAL A 49 -5.97 3.03 -36.08
CA VAL A 49 -5.41 1.95 -36.87
C VAL A 49 -5.23 2.44 -38.31
N THR A 50 -3.99 2.64 -38.75
CA THR A 50 -3.62 2.48 -40.16
C THR A 50 -2.31 1.72 -40.29
N THR A 51 -2.46 0.44 -40.66
CA THR A 51 -1.52 -0.47 -41.30
C THR A 51 -0.22 0.09 -41.89
N GLY A 52 0.93 -0.55 -41.60
CA GLY A 52 2.02 -0.67 -42.57
C GLY A 52 3.48 -0.72 -42.07
N HIS A 53 3.99 -1.94 -41.83
CA HIS A 53 5.35 -2.46 -42.12
C HIS A 53 6.66 -1.79 -41.61
N ARG A 54 7.43 -2.67 -40.94
CA ARG A 54 8.91 -2.89 -40.93
C ARG A 54 9.84 -1.91 -40.20
N GLY A 55 10.57 -2.45 -39.22
CA GLY A 55 11.96 -2.08 -38.96
C GLY A 55 12.38 -2.12 -37.49
N SER A 56 13.23 -3.08 -37.14
CA SER A 56 14.10 -3.19 -35.96
C SER A 56 14.34 -1.89 -35.16
N LEU A 57 14.02 -1.92 -33.86
CA LEU A 57 14.87 -1.39 -32.77
C LEU A 57 14.34 -1.86 -31.41
N SER A 58 15.09 -2.77 -30.78
CA SER A 58 14.94 -3.23 -29.40
C SER A 58 15.33 -2.14 -28.40
N GLN A 59 14.63 -1.00 -28.45
CA GLN A 59 14.81 0.15 -27.55
C GLN A 59 13.45 0.73 -27.06
N GLY A 60 12.33 0.06 -27.38
CA GLY A 60 10.97 0.43 -26.96
C GLY A 60 10.45 -0.31 -25.71
N SER A 61 11.10 -1.41 -25.30
CA SER A 61 10.65 -2.20 -24.13
C SER A 61 10.79 -1.40 -22.83
N TRP A 62 11.97 -0.83 -22.59
CA TRP A 62 12.29 -0.10 -21.37
C TRP A 62 11.42 1.14 -21.14
N ILE A 63 11.03 1.84 -22.20
CA ILE A 63 10.19 3.03 -22.10
C ILE A 63 8.77 2.64 -21.70
N GLY A 64 8.21 1.57 -22.29
CA GLY A 64 6.91 1.03 -21.89
C GLY A 64 6.93 0.46 -20.46
N ASP A 65 7.99 -0.28 -20.12
CA ASP A 65 8.19 -0.87 -18.79
C ASP A 65 8.34 0.22 -17.69
N MET A 66 9.07 1.31 -17.99
CA MET A 66 9.18 2.47 -17.10
C MET A 66 7.88 3.28 -17.00
N GLN A 67 7.10 3.35 -18.08
CA GLN A 67 5.82 4.05 -18.12
C GLN A 67 4.77 3.31 -17.28
N GLU A 68 4.69 1.98 -17.40
CA GLU A 68 3.81 1.15 -16.57
C GLU A 68 4.21 1.18 -15.09
N ALA A 69 5.52 1.20 -14.80
CA ALA A 69 6.02 1.35 -13.44
C ALA A 69 5.73 2.73 -12.83
N SER A 70 5.71 3.77 -13.67
CA SER A 70 5.32 5.13 -13.27
C SER A 70 3.84 5.22 -12.91
N ASP A 71 2.96 4.62 -13.71
CA ASP A 71 1.50 4.64 -13.47
C ASP A 71 1.09 3.85 -12.22
N LYS A 72 1.86 2.82 -11.87
CA LYS A 72 1.66 2.00 -10.67
C LYS A 72 2.47 2.48 -9.45
N SER A 73 3.12 3.63 -9.54
CA SER A 73 3.94 4.14 -8.44
C SER A 73 3.07 4.51 -7.23
N VAL A 74 3.52 4.07 -6.05
CA VAL A 74 2.94 4.45 -4.77
C VAL A 74 3.60 5.75 -4.35
N ILE A 75 2.81 6.82 -4.23
CA ILE A 75 3.30 8.11 -3.74
C ILE A 75 2.79 8.26 -2.32
N ILE A 76 3.63 8.59 -1.36
CA ILE A 76 3.22 8.87 0.02
C ILE A 76 3.66 10.29 0.32
N SER A 77 2.74 11.12 0.79
CA SER A 77 2.95 12.51 1.16
C SER A 77 2.70 12.69 2.64
N GLU A 78 3.68 13.26 3.33
CA GLU A 78 3.53 13.70 4.71
C GLU A 78 2.64 14.96 4.77
N ILE A 79 1.71 14.96 5.72
CA ILE A 79 0.81 16.08 6.04
C ILE A 79 0.79 16.29 7.55
N LEU A 80 1.19 17.48 7.98
CA LEU A 80 1.36 17.83 9.38
C LEU A 80 0.04 18.24 10.04
N ASP A 81 -0.84 18.97 9.34
CA ASP A 81 -2.15 19.40 9.88
C ASP A 81 -3.26 18.36 9.61
N PRO A 82 -3.86 17.75 10.65
CA PRO A 82 -5.00 16.83 10.51
C PRO A 82 -6.20 17.46 9.77
N ARG A 83 -6.38 18.79 9.82
CA ARG A 83 -7.45 19.48 9.11
C ARG A 83 -7.25 19.39 7.59
N THR A 84 -6.00 19.56 7.12
CA THR A 84 -5.65 19.39 5.71
C THR A 84 -5.98 17.97 5.26
N LYS A 85 -5.58 16.96 6.04
CA LYS A 85 -5.93 15.55 5.75
C LYS A 85 -7.44 15.33 5.60
N ASN A 86 -8.23 15.87 6.53
CA ASN A 86 -9.70 15.72 6.50
C ASN A 86 -10.33 16.35 5.26
N LEU A 87 -9.78 17.48 4.77
CA LEU A 87 -10.22 18.08 3.52
C LEU A 87 -9.88 17.19 2.31
N LEU A 88 -8.71 16.55 2.33
CA LEU A 88 -8.26 15.64 1.28
C LEU A 88 -8.98 14.30 1.28
N ALA A 89 -9.54 13.86 2.41
CA ALA A 89 -10.28 12.60 2.56
C ALA A 89 -11.46 12.45 1.57
N MET A 90 -12.01 13.57 1.08
CA MET A 90 -13.08 13.59 0.08
C MET A 90 -12.58 13.44 -1.36
N SER A 91 -11.26 13.34 -1.55
CA SER A 91 -10.59 13.23 -2.85
C SER A 91 -9.77 11.94 -2.95
N LYS A 92 -9.51 11.49 -4.18
CA LYS A 92 -8.60 10.36 -4.49
C LYS A 92 -7.13 10.61 -4.08
N ILE A 93 -6.82 11.78 -3.53
CA ILE A 93 -5.48 12.16 -3.05
C ILE A 93 -5.23 11.58 -1.65
N SER A 94 -6.29 11.25 -0.89
CA SER A 94 -6.20 10.78 0.50
C SER A 94 -5.54 9.41 0.69
N ASP A 95 -5.56 8.55 -0.33
CA ASP A 95 -4.94 7.21 -0.28
C ASP A 95 -3.41 7.25 -0.10
N TYR A 96 -2.83 8.45 -0.18
CA TYR A 96 -1.41 8.71 -0.30
C TYR A 96 -0.92 9.71 0.75
N VAL A 97 -1.70 9.96 1.81
CA VAL A 97 -1.40 10.96 2.83
C VAL A 97 -1.12 10.31 4.18
N LEU A 98 0.08 10.52 4.71
CA LEU A 98 0.46 10.12 6.07
C LEU A 98 0.45 11.36 6.97
N SER A 99 -0.25 11.28 8.10
CA SER A 99 -0.44 12.43 9.00
C SER A 99 0.03 12.18 10.42
N ASN A 100 0.32 13.25 11.15
CA ASN A 100 0.60 13.23 12.60
C ASN A 100 -0.54 12.64 13.47
N GLU A 101 -1.72 12.40 12.90
CA GLU A 101 -2.77 11.61 13.55
C GLU A 101 -2.31 10.18 13.92
N LEU A 102 -1.43 9.55 13.12
CA LEU A 102 -0.90 8.22 13.44
C LEU A 102 -0.11 8.23 14.76
N VAL A 103 0.66 9.30 14.99
CA VAL A 103 1.41 9.52 16.23
C VAL A 103 0.43 9.71 17.40
N SER A 104 -0.62 10.52 17.20
CA SER A 104 -1.67 10.70 18.21
C SER A 104 -2.36 9.38 18.58
N MET A 105 -2.64 8.52 17.59
CA MET A 105 -3.21 7.19 17.84
C MET A 105 -2.24 6.28 18.59
N ALA A 106 -0.96 6.27 18.22
CA ALA A 106 0.06 5.50 18.94
C ALA A 106 0.17 5.93 20.41
N LEU A 107 0.22 7.23 20.67
CA LEU A 107 0.23 7.77 22.04
C LEU A 107 -1.02 7.41 22.83
N ALA A 108 -2.21 7.44 22.20
CA ALA A 108 -3.45 7.04 22.84
C ALA A 108 -3.45 5.54 23.22
N MET A 109 -2.99 4.67 22.32
CA MET A 109 -2.86 3.23 22.58
C MET A 109 -1.92 2.94 23.76
N VAL A 110 -0.76 3.60 23.80
CA VAL A 110 0.21 3.46 24.90
C VAL A 110 -0.29 4.07 26.22
N ALA A 111 -1.07 5.15 26.14
CA ALA A 111 -1.71 5.76 27.30
C ALA A 111 -2.79 4.86 27.92
N GLU A 112 -3.49 4.07 27.09
CA GLU A 112 -4.47 3.09 27.54
C GLU A 112 -3.81 1.85 28.15
N ASP A 113 -2.80 1.30 27.48
CA ASP A 113 -1.99 0.18 27.99
C ASP A 113 -0.51 0.34 27.62
N ARG A 114 0.33 0.47 28.64
CA ARG A 114 1.78 0.65 28.47
C ARG A 114 2.47 -0.53 27.79
N GLN A 115 1.91 -1.74 27.90
CA GLN A 115 2.48 -2.94 27.26
C GLN A 115 2.38 -2.88 25.73
N ILE A 116 1.50 -2.03 25.18
CA ILE A 116 1.38 -1.82 23.74
C ILE A 116 2.61 -1.13 23.16
N ASN A 117 3.36 -0.37 23.96
CA ASN A 117 4.58 0.27 23.48
C ASN A 117 5.59 -0.77 22.97
N ASP A 118 5.80 -1.85 23.71
CA ASP A 118 6.73 -2.93 23.33
C ASP A 118 6.30 -3.60 22.00
N VAL A 119 4.98 -3.77 21.80
CA VAL A 119 4.42 -4.33 20.56
C VAL A 119 4.64 -3.39 19.37
N LEU A 120 4.40 -2.10 19.56
CA LEU A 120 4.60 -1.10 18.50
C LEU A 120 6.10 -0.95 18.17
N GLU A 121 6.96 -0.94 19.18
CA GLU A 121 8.42 -0.91 18.99
C GLU A 121 8.90 -2.11 18.18
N GLU A 122 8.42 -3.33 18.48
CA GLU A 122 8.79 -4.52 17.70
C GLU A 122 8.32 -4.41 16.24
N LEU A 123 7.06 -3.99 16.01
CA LEU A 123 6.50 -3.88 14.66
C LEU A 123 7.17 -2.79 13.80
N PHE A 124 7.71 -1.74 14.41
CA PHE A 124 8.40 -0.65 13.71
C PHE A 124 9.94 -0.74 13.72
N ALA A 125 10.52 -1.70 14.45
CA ALA A 125 11.95 -1.93 14.45
C ALA A 125 12.46 -2.32 13.05
N GLU A 126 13.78 -2.35 12.85
CA GLU A 126 14.37 -2.92 11.63
C GLU A 126 14.41 -4.46 11.69
N GLU A 127 14.52 -5.04 12.88
CA GLU A 127 14.55 -6.48 13.11
C GLU A 127 13.22 -6.99 13.70
N GLY A 128 13.04 -8.32 13.82
CA GLY A 128 11.87 -8.92 14.46
C GLY A 128 10.67 -9.14 13.54
N ASN A 129 9.46 -9.06 14.12
CA ASN A 129 8.22 -9.26 13.39
C ASN A 129 7.73 -7.97 12.73
N GLU A 130 7.10 -8.09 11.56
CA GLU A 130 6.42 -6.98 10.88
C GLU A 130 5.09 -7.43 10.27
N LEU A 131 4.31 -6.44 9.84
CA LEU A 131 3.10 -6.64 9.07
C LEU A 131 3.44 -6.84 7.58
N GLN A 132 3.04 -7.99 7.02
CA GLN A 132 3.23 -8.33 5.62
C GLN A 132 1.91 -8.66 4.93
N ILE A 133 1.84 -8.35 3.64
CA ILE A 133 0.75 -8.80 2.76
C ILE A 133 1.26 -9.98 1.95
N ARG A 134 0.64 -11.14 2.14
CA ARG A 134 1.02 -12.40 1.50
C ARG A 134 -0.05 -12.82 0.49
N GLN A 135 0.40 -13.36 -0.65
CA GLN A 135 -0.48 -13.89 -1.69
C GLN A 135 -1.19 -15.16 -1.19
N ALA A 136 -2.42 -15.40 -1.68
CA ALA A 136 -3.23 -16.52 -1.23
C ALA A 136 -2.65 -17.90 -1.59
N ASP A 137 -1.90 -18.00 -2.70
CA ASP A 137 -1.26 -19.23 -3.18
C ASP A 137 -0.26 -19.85 -2.18
N LEU A 138 0.22 -19.07 -1.20
CA LEU A 138 1.05 -19.57 -0.10
C LEU A 138 0.30 -20.42 0.92
N TYR A 139 -1.03 -20.31 0.97
CA TYR A 139 -1.88 -20.93 1.99
C TYR A 139 -2.97 -21.84 1.42
N LEU A 140 -3.39 -21.66 0.17
CA LEU A 140 -4.52 -22.38 -0.39
C LEU A 140 -4.37 -22.66 -1.88
N ASP A 141 -5.03 -23.72 -2.33
CA ASP A 141 -5.11 -24.10 -3.73
C ASP A 141 -6.33 -23.47 -4.43
N LYS A 142 -6.29 -23.45 -5.77
CA LYS A 142 -7.36 -22.85 -6.58
C LYS A 142 -8.71 -23.53 -6.32
N GLY A 143 -9.68 -22.74 -5.86
CA GLY A 143 -11.06 -23.19 -5.67
C GLY A 143 -11.31 -23.92 -4.35
N GLU A 144 -10.34 -23.90 -3.44
CA GLU A 144 -10.46 -24.48 -2.11
C GLU A 144 -11.47 -23.71 -1.24
N GLU A 145 -12.22 -24.44 -0.43
CA GLU A 145 -13.16 -23.89 0.56
C GLU A 145 -12.63 -24.11 1.97
N LEU A 146 -12.14 -23.03 2.57
CA LEU A 146 -11.52 -23.05 3.89
C LEU A 146 -12.13 -21.98 4.79
N SER A 147 -12.16 -22.26 6.07
CA SER A 147 -12.41 -21.28 7.12
C SER A 147 -11.14 -20.45 7.38
N PHE A 148 -11.32 -19.28 7.99
CA PHE A 148 -10.18 -18.44 8.36
C PHE A 148 -9.26 -19.14 9.37
N TYR A 149 -9.80 -19.97 10.28
CA TYR A 149 -8.98 -20.78 11.18
C TYR A 149 -8.12 -21.82 10.46
N GLU A 150 -8.65 -22.46 9.41
CA GLU A 150 -7.86 -23.42 8.62
C GLU A 150 -6.69 -22.73 7.91
N ILE A 151 -6.89 -21.53 7.40
CA ILE A 151 -5.81 -20.71 6.83
C ILE A 151 -4.79 -20.31 7.90
N LEU A 152 -5.27 -19.88 9.07
CA LEU A 152 -4.39 -19.55 10.20
C LEU A 152 -3.52 -20.74 10.61
N LEU A 153 -4.07 -21.96 10.65
CA LEU A 153 -3.30 -23.17 10.95
C LEU A 153 -2.21 -23.45 9.92
N ARG A 154 -2.47 -23.22 8.63
CA ARG A 154 -1.46 -23.36 7.56
C ARG A 154 -0.37 -22.30 7.67
N ALA A 155 -0.75 -21.05 7.91
CA ALA A 155 0.21 -19.96 8.13
C ALA A 155 1.12 -20.22 9.33
N ARG A 156 0.60 -20.84 10.40
CA ARG A 156 1.42 -21.22 11.56
C ARG A 156 2.52 -22.23 11.23
N GLN A 157 2.34 -23.10 10.24
CA GLN A 157 3.41 -24.00 9.76
C GLN A 157 4.58 -23.23 9.15
N ARG A 158 4.32 -22.00 8.68
CA ARG A 158 5.29 -21.06 8.11
C ARG A 158 5.79 -20.04 9.14
N ARG A 159 5.42 -20.21 10.42
CA ARG A 159 5.69 -19.26 11.53
C ARG A 159 5.03 -17.88 11.34
N GLU A 160 3.93 -17.82 10.60
CA GLU A 160 3.19 -16.60 10.35
C GLU A 160 1.91 -16.57 11.20
N ILE A 161 1.43 -15.37 11.53
CA ILE A 161 0.16 -15.15 12.22
C ILE A 161 -0.75 -14.36 11.28
N VAL A 162 -1.74 -15.02 10.67
CA VAL A 162 -2.74 -14.33 9.84
C VAL A 162 -3.70 -13.57 10.74
N ILE A 163 -3.76 -12.25 10.57
CA ILE A 163 -4.63 -11.35 11.34
C ILE A 163 -5.82 -10.86 10.52
N GLY A 164 -5.79 -11.02 9.19
CA GLY A 164 -6.85 -10.55 8.30
C GLY A 164 -6.65 -10.94 6.85
N TYR A 165 -7.52 -10.43 5.99
CA TYR A 165 -7.45 -10.64 4.54
C TYR A 165 -8.07 -9.48 3.78
N ARG A 166 -7.72 -9.33 2.50
CA ARG A 166 -8.42 -8.48 1.54
C ARG A 166 -8.83 -9.34 0.34
N LEU A 167 -10.10 -9.29 0.00
CA LEU A 167 -10.62 -9.98 -1.18
C LEU A 167 -10.18 -9.26 -2.45
N ALA A 168 -10.08 -10.00 -3.55
CA ALA A 168 -9.62 -9.48 -4.84
C ALA A 168 -10.43 -8.26 -5.33
N ASP A 169 -11.72 -8.21 -5.00
CA ASP A 169 -12.68 -7.16 -5.38
C ASP A 169 -12.96 -6.16 -4.25
N ALA A 170 -12.30 -6.31 -3.10
CA ALA A 170 -12.48 -5.41 -1.96
C ALA A 170 -11.41 -4.32 -1.93
N GLU A 171 -11.85 -3.07 -1.74
CA GLU A 171 -10.93 -1.94 -1.55
C GLU A 171 -10.20 -2.00 -0.20
N ARG A 172 -10.85 -2.53 0.84
CA ARG A 172 -10.34 -2.52 2.22
C ARG A 172 -10.06 -3.94 2.73
N ALA A 173 -8.97 -4.07 3.48
CA ALA A 173 -8.69 -5.28 4.24
C ALA A 173 -9.61 -5.39 5.45
N ILE A 174 -9.98 -6.62 5.80
CA ILE A 174 -10.72 -6.97 7.00
C ILE A 174 -9.72 -7.56 8.00
N ILE A 175 -9.42 -6.79 9.05
CA ILE A 175 -8.60 -7.25 10.18
C ILE A 175 -9.53 -7.86 11.23
N ASN A 176 -9.12 -9.00 11.80
CA ASN A 176 -9.88 -9.78 12.77
C ASN A 176 -11.32 -10.10 12.31
N PRO A 177 -11.50 -10.92 11.26
CA PRO A 177 -12.83 -11.22 10.71
C PRO A 177 -13.72 -11.91 11.76
N PRO A 178 -15.04 -11.60 11.82
CA PRO A 178 -15.93 -12.12 12.88
C PRO A 178 -16.26 -13.60 12.72
N ALA A 179 -16.49 -14.09 11.48
CA ALA A 179 -16.94 -15.44 11.19
C ALA A 179 -15.78 -16.39 10.87
N LYS A 180 -14.88 -16.61 11.84
CA LYS A 180 -13.59 -17.32 11.59
C LYS A 180 -13.73 -18.81 11.25
N SER A 181 -14.83 -19.44 11.67
CA SER A 181 -15.10 -20.87 11.46
C SER A 181 -15.91 -21.16 10.19
N GLU A 182 -16.52 -20.14 9.59
CA GLU A 182 -17.31 -20.32 8.38
C GLU A 182 -16.39 -20.57 7.20
N ARG A 183 -16.63 -21.67 6.48
CA ARG A 183 -15.89 -21.97 5.26
C ARG A 183 -16.37 -21.07 4.14
N ARG A 184 -15.40 -20.55 3.39
CA ARG A 184 -15.66 -19.76 2.21
C ARG A 184 -14.74 -20.19 1.08
N ARG A 185 -15.20 -19.94 -0.13
CA ARG A 185 -14.38 -20.10 -1.33
C ARG A 185 -13.43 -18.92 -1.45
N TRP A 186 -12.15 -19.23 -1.57
CA TRP A 186 -11.10 -18.24 -1.75
C TRP A 186 -10.64 -18.17 -3.21
N SER A 187 -10.14 -17.01 -3.59
CA SER A 187 -9.50 -16.74 -4.87
C SER A 187 -7.98 -16.64 -4.67
N LEU A 188 -7.21 -17.07 -5.66
CA LEU A 188 -5.76 -16.84 -5.66
C LEU A 188 -5.38 -15.35 -5.79
N LYS A 189 -6.35 -14.49 -6.12
CA LYS A 189 -6.18 -13.03 -6.15
C LYS A 189 -6.45 -12.38 -4.79
N ASP A 190 -6.97 -13.14 -3.83
CA ASP A 190 -7.11 -12.65 -2.46
C ASP A 190 -5.72 -12.54 -1.83
N VAL A 191 -5.59 -11.68 -0.83
CA VAL A 191 -4.35 -11.50 -0.08
C VAL A 191 -4.62 -11.61 1.41
N PHE A 192 -3.64 -12.12 2.15
CA PHE A 192 -3.70 -12.27 3.60
C PHE A 192 -2.78 -11.27 4.28
N VAL A 193 -3.27 -10.68 5.36
CA VAL A 193 -2.48 -9.79 6.23
C VAL A 193 -1.91 -10.64 7.35
N VAL A 194 -0.58 -10.68 7.46
CA VAL A 194 0.11 -11.52 8.43
C VAL A 194 1.11 -10.73 9.25
N ILE A 195 1.36 -11.20 10.47
CA ILE A 195 2.55 -10.85 11.24
C ILE A 195 3.56 -11.97 11.04
N ALA A 196 4.75 -11.62 10.56
CA ALA A 196 5.81 -12.57 10.25
C ALA A 196 7.18 -11.95 10.54
N VAL A 197 8.19 -12.81 10.74
CA VAL A 197 9.58 -12.36 10.88
C VAL A 197 10.07 -11.82 9.54
N LYS A 198 10.85 -10.74 9.59
CA LYS A 198 11.51 -10.16 8.42
C LYS A 198 12.43 -11.17 7.74
N GLU A 199 12.43 -11.16 6.41
CA GLU A 199 13.29 -12.00 5.57
C GLU A 199 14.69 -11.40 5.39
#